data_AF-A0AAV5CVU4-F1
#
_entry.id   AF-A0AAV5CVU4-F1
#
_cell.length_a   1.000
_cell.length_b   1.000
_cell.length_c   1.000
_cell.angle_alpha   90.00
_cell.angle_beta   90.00
_cell.angle_gamma   90.00
#
_symmetry.space_group_name_H-M   'P 1'
#
loop_
_entity.id
_entity.type
_entity.pdbx_description
1 polymer ?
#
loop_
_entity_poly.entity_id
_entity_poly.type
_entity_poly.pdbx_seq_one_letter_code
_entity_poly.pdbx_strand_id
1 'polypeptide(L)'
;MGIHLLQRGSVPADSGPAAASRPPPAINPKGNHISFQCTDMGLMKTRLHEMELEFVATRVLDGETVVEQLFFHDPDGNMIEICECEKLPVIPLRLHEPLLQMNVHD
;
A
#
# COMPACT_ATOMS: atom_id res chain seq x y z
N MET A 1 13.30 -5.57 -12.70
CA MET A 1 11.86 -5.92 -12.75
C MET A 1 11.09 -4.64 -12.51
N GLY A 2 10.01 -4.36 -13.24
CA GLY A 2 9.23 -3.13 -13.10
C GLY A 2 7.74 -3.44 -13.18
N ILE A 3 6.93 -2.61 -12.52
CA ILE A 3 5.47 -2.74 -12.48
C ILE A 3 4.89 -1.61 -13.34
N HIS A 4 3.97 -1.95 -14.23
CA HIS A 4 3.22 -0.97 -15.02
C HIS A 4 1.75 -1.06 -14.61
N LEU A 5 1.20 0.05 -14.12
CA LEU A 5 -0.21 0.16 -13.77
C LEU A 5 -0.94 0.72 -14.99
N LEU A 6 -1.80 -0.10 -15.59
CA LEU A 6 -2.57 0.28 -16.77
C LEU A 6 -4.02 0.53 -16.38
N GLN A 7 -4.55 1.68 -16.79
CA GLN A 7 -5.96 1.98 -16.65
C GLN A 7 -6.81 1.01 -17.48
N ARG A 8 -7.93 0.55 -16.94
CA ARG A 8 -8.91 -0.21 -17.72
C ARG A 8 -9.51 0.66 -18.84
N GLY A 9 -9.85 0.01 -19.95
CA GLY A 9 -10.57 0.66 -21.04
C GLY A 9 -11.90 1.27 -20.58
N SER A 10 -12.35 2.33 -21.24
CA SER A 10 -13.60 3.02 -20.92
C SER A 10 -14.78 2.04 -20.99
N VAL A 11 -15.44 1.81 -19.85
CA VAL A 11 -16.71 1.08 -19.77
C VAL A 11 -17.82 2.01 -20.29
N PRO A 12 -18.76 1.52 -21.13
CA PRO A 12 -19.92 2.31 -21.53
C PRO A 12 -20.66 2.86 -20.31
N ALA A 13 -21.16 4.09 -20.39
CA ALA A 13 -21.75 4.83 -19.26
C ALA A 13 -22.87 4.07 -18.50
N ASP A 14 -23.48 3.07 -19.13
CA ASP A 14 -24.59 2.28 -18.60
C ASP A 14 -24.17 0.99 -17.87
N SER A 15 -22.87 0.68 -17.77
CA SER A 15 -22.38 -0.63 -17.28
C SER A 15 -22.01 -0.68 -15.78
N GLY A 16 -22.77 0.01 -14.93
CA GLY A 16 -22.53 0.08 -13.49
C GLY A 16 -21.43 1.09 -13.12
N PRO A 17 -21.03 1.19 -11.84
CA PRO A 17 -20.06 2.20 -11.43
C PRO A 17 -18.70 1.92 -12.08
N ALA A 18 -18.40 2.65 -13.14
CA ALA A 18 -17.08 2.72 -13.73
C ALA A 18 -16.14 3.32 -12.68
N ALA A 19 -15.25 2.49 -12.11
CA ALA A 19 -14.24 2.95 -11.16
C ALA A 19 -13.37 4.10 -11.73
N ALA A 20 -13.23 4.17 -13.06
CA ALA A 20 -12.42 5.15 -13.77
C ALA A 20 -13.02 6.56 -13.88
N SER A 21 -14.28 6.82 -13.48
CA SER A 21 -14.91 8.15 -13.65
C SER A 21 -15.15 8.91 -12.35
N ARG A 22 -14.88 8.31 -11.20
CA ARG A 22 -15.05 8.95 -9.89
C ARG A 22 -13.67 9.21 -9.30
N PRO A 23 -13.40 10.41 -8.73
CA PRO A 23 -12.17 10.62 -7.97
C PRO A 23 -12.04 9.53 -6.91
N PRO A 24 -10.84 8.94 -6.74
CA PRO A 24 -10.63 7.94 -5.71
C PRO A 24 -11.03 8.49 -4.34
N PRO A 25 -11.51 7.62 -3.42
CA PRO A 25 -11.72 8.02 -2.03
C PRO A 25 -10.40 8.49 -1.41
N ALA A 26 -10.46 9.10 -0.23
CA ALA A 26 -9.25 9.43 0.51
C ALA A 26 -8.40 8.17 0.76
N ILE A 27 -7.07 8.32 0.63
CA ILE A 27 -6.12 7.24 0.84
C ILE A 27 -6.25 6.72 2.27
N ASN A 28 -6.57 5.42 2.41
CA ASN A 28 -6.72 4.75 3.69
C ASN A 28 -5.69 3.60 3.81
N PRO A 29 -4.58 3.79 4.53
CA PRO A 29 -3.56 2.76 4.74
C PRO A 29 -4.07 1.46 5.37
N LYS A 30 -5.20 1.50 6.07
CA LYS A 30 -5.83 0.31 6.70
C LYS A 30 -6.88 -0.37 5.82
N GLY A 31 -7.18 0.20 4.64
CA GLY A 31 -8.11 -0.38 3.68
C GLY A 31 -7.50 -1.56 2.92
N ASN A 32 -8.30 -2.27 2.13
CA ASN A 32 -7.79 -3.32 1.25
C ASN A 32 -6.84 -2.72 0.19
N HIS A 33 -5.66 -3.32 0.01
CA HIS A 33 -4.64 -2.86 -0.94
C HIS A 33 -3.79 -4.03 -1.44
N ILE A 34 -3.04 -3.80 -2.52
CA ILE A 34 -2.02 -4.72 -3.05
C ILE A 34 -0.64 -4.12 -2.77
N SER A 35 0.24 -4.90 -2.16
CA SER A 35 1.56 -4.44 -1.74
C SER A 35 2.67 -4.92 -2.67
N PHE A 36 3.64 -4.04 -2.93
CA PHE A 36 4.86 -4.35 -3.67
C PHE A 36 6.11 -3.95 -2.88
N GLN A 37 7.17 -4.71 -3.09
CA GLN A 37 8.45 -4.47 -2.46
C GLN A 37 9.25 -3.40 -3.22
N CYS A 38 9.85 -2.47 -2.48
CA CYS A 38 10.88 -1.57 -3.00
C CYS A 38 12.08 -1.52 -2.05
N THR A 39 13.28 -1.37 -2.61
CA THR A 39 14.53 -1.20 -1.84
C THR A 39 14.96 0.26 -1.71
N ASP A 40 14.38 1.16 -2.53
CA ASP A 40 14.68 2.59 -2.54
C ASP A 40 13.40 3.41 -2.47
N MET A 41 12.95 3.68 -1.24
CA MET A 41 11.76 4.48 -0.99
C MET A 41 11.95 5.96 -1.35
N GLY A 42 13.19 6.45 -1.32
CA GLY A 42 13.51 7.81 -1.73
C GLY A 42 13.21 8.02 -3.21
N LEU A 43 13.74 7.12 -4.05
CA LEU A 43 13.45 7.13 -5.49
C LEU A 43 11.95 6.97 -5.77
N MET A 44 11.26 6.08 -5.04
CA MET A 44 9.82 5.89 -5.23
C MET A 44 9.03 7.17 -4.94
N LYS A 45 9.31 7.88 -3.83
CA LYS A 45 8.66 9.16 -3.52
C LYS A 45 8.92 10.20 -4.60
N THR A 46 10.15 10.30 -5.10
CA THR A 46 10.49 11.22 -6.20
C THR A 46 9.67 10.90 -7.44
N ARG A 47 9.54 9.63 -7.83
CA ARG A 47 8.74 9.23 -8.99
C ARG A 47 7.25 9.51 -8.81
N LEU A 48 6.68 9.22 -7.64
CA LEU A 48 5.28 9.54 -7.34
C LEU A 48 5.01 11.05 -7.42
N HIS A 49 5.92 11.87 -6.89
CA HIS A 49 5.84 13.32 -7.02
C HIS A 49 5.97 13.82 -8.47
N GLU A 50 6.90 13.28 -9.26
CA GLU A 50 7.05 13.61 -10.69
C GLU A 50 5.80 13.25 -11.51
N MET A 51 5.06 12.22 -11.09
CA MET A 51 3.80 11.81 -11.70
C MET A 51 2.58 12.57 -11.15
N GLU A 52 2.78 13.53 -10.24
CA GLU A 52 1.72 14.29 -9.57
C GLU A 52 0.68 13.40 -8.86
N LEU A 53 1.12 12.23 -8.37
CA LEU A 53 0.26 11.30 -7.63
C LEU A 53 0.24 11.69 -6.15
N GLU A 54 -0.96 11.81 -5.59
CA GLU A 54 -1.14 11.90 -4.15
C GLU A 54 -0.75 10.57 -3.50
N PHE A 55 0.03 10.64 -2.42
CA PHE A 55 0.39 9.46 -1.63
C PHE A 55 0.46 9.79 -0.14
N VAL A 56 0.28 8.76 0.69
CA VAL A 56 0.49 8.82 2.14
C VAL A 56 1.72 7.99 2.49
N ALA A 57 2.67 8.59 3.21
CA ALA A 57 3.79 7.86 3.79
C ALA A 57 3.51 7.52 5.25
N THR A 58 3.73 6.28 5.63
CA THR A 58 3.64 5.83 7.03
C THR A 58 4.92 5.11 7.42
N ARG A 59 5.15 5.03 8.74
CA ARG A 59 6.20 4.20 9.31
C ARG A 59 5.58 3.24 10.31
N VAL A 60 5.91 1.98 10.17
CA VAL A 60 5.52 0.92 11.11
C VAL A 60 6.77 0.50 11.88
N LEU A 61 6.61 0.39 13.19
CA LEU A 61 7.62 -0.13 14.10
C LEU A 61 7.21 -1.55 14.50
N ASP A 62 8.10 -2.51 14.25
CA ASP A 62 7.99 -3.88 14.74
C ASP A 62 9.29 -4.26 15.47
N GLY A 63 9.23 -4.24 16.80
CA GLY A 63 10.41 -4.32 17.65
C GLY A 63 11.36 -3.15 17.40
N GLU A 64 12.59 -3.45 16.96
CA GLU A 64 13.61 -2.46 16.58
C GLU A 64 13.58 -2.12 15.08
N THR A 65 12.74 -2.82 14.30
CA THR A 65 12.66 -2.63 12.85
C THR A 65 11.68 -1.52 12.51
N VAL A 66 12.15 -0.54 11.75
CA VAL A 66 11.31 0.49 11.15
C VAL A 66 11.13 0.20 9.67
N VAL A 67 9.87 0.09 9.25
CA VAL A 67 9.50 -0.10 7.85
C VAL A 67 8.73 1.12 7.37
N GLU A 68 9.16 1.65 6.23
CA GLU A 68 8.42 2.70 5.54
C GLU A 68 7.44 2.08 4.53
N GLN A 69 6.24 2.63 4.49
CA GLN A 69 5.19 2.25 3.56
C GLN A 69 4.68 3.50 2.84
N LEU A 70 4.34 3.35 1.56
CA LEU A 70 3.74 4.40 0.74
C LEU A 70 2.44 3.87 0.17
N PHE A 71 1.35 4.62 0.34
CA PHE A 71 0.03 4.28 -0.15
C PHE A 71 -0.43 5.29 -1.17
N PHE A 72 -0.92 4.82 -2.32
CA PHE A 72 -1.47 5.67 -3.38
C PHE A 72 -2.52 4.90 -4.20
N HIS A 73 -3.28 5.62 -5.03
CA HIS A 73 -4.23 5.01 -5.95
C HIS A 73 -3.61 4.82 -7.34
N ASP A 74 -3.89 3.69 -7.99
CA ASP A 74 -3.67 3.54 -9.43
C ASP A 74 -4.71 4.35 -10.24
N PRO A 75 -4.58 4.43 -11.58
CA PRO A 75 -5.53 5.18 -12.42
C PRO A 75 -6.99 4.73 -12.33
N ASP A 76 -7.25 3.49 -11.92
CA ASP A 76 -8.60 2.94 -11.73
C ASP A 76 -9.09 3.09 -10.27
N GLY A 77 -8.32 3.73 -9.39
CA GLY A 77 -8.64 3.92 -7.98
C GLY A 77 -8.31 2.73 -7.07
N ASN A 78 -7.62 1.70 -7.55
CA ASN A 78 -7.18 0.59 -6.70
C ASN A 78 -6.07 1.07 -5.76
N MET A 79 -6.12 0.66 -4.50
CA MET A 79 -5.10 1.03 -3.50
C MET A 79 -3.85 0.18 -3.67
N ILE A 80 -2.71 0.85 -3.81
CA ILE A 80 -1.37 0.26 -3.92
C ILE A 80 -0.56 0.65 -2.70
N GLU A 81 0.15 -0.32 -2.13
CA GLU A 81 1.20 -0.11 -1.13
C GLU A 81 2.58 -0.40 -1.72
N ILE A 82 3.55 0.45 -1.44
CA ILE A 82 4.98 0.16 -1.61
C ILE A 82 5.62 0.06 -0.24
N CYS A 83 6.33 -1.04 0.03
CA CYS A 83 6.89 -1.34 1.34
C CYS A 83 8.33 -1.86 1.26
N GLU A 84 9.12 -1.60 2.31
CA GLU A 84 10.42 -2.25 2.57
C GLU A 84 10.28 -3.48 3.48
N CYS A 85 9.21 -4.27 3.29
CA CYS A 85 8.73 -5.28 4.23
C CYS A 85 9.69 -6.47 4.46
N GLU A 86 10.71 -6.69 3.61
CA GLU A 86 11.77 -7.70 3.87
C GLU A 86 12.57 -7.41 5.14
N LYS A 87 12.54 -6.15 5.63
CA LYS A 87 13.17 -5.81 6.90
C LYS A 87 12.47 -6.45 8.09
N LEU A 88 11.18 -6.81 7.97
CA LEU A 88 10.43 -7.43 9.06
C LEU A 88 10.90 -8.86 9.31
N PRO A 89 11.04 -9.28 10.58
CA PRO A 89 11.30 -10.67 10.89
C PRO A 89 10.10 -11.52 10.44
N VAL A 90 10.32 -12.42 9.48
CA VAL A 90 9.31 -13.41 9.10
C VAL A 90 9.26 -14.48 10.19
N ILE A 91 8.30 -14.38 11.10
CA ILE A 91 8.06 -15.37 12.14
C ILE A 91 7.02 -16.38 11.63
N PRO A 92 7.36 -17.67 11.48
CA PRO A 92 6.38 -18.70 11.15
C PRO A 92 5.25 -18.73 12.19
N LEU A 93 4.01 -18.68 11.72
CA LEU A 93 2.81 -18.72 12.57
C LEU A 93 2.68 -19.99 13.43
N ARG A 94 3.50 -21.01 13.18
CA ARG A 94 3.56 -22.28 13.92
C ARG A 94 4.54 -22.27 15.11
N LEU A 95 5.38 -21.24 15.23
CA LEU A 95 6.39 -21.12 16.30
C LEU A 95 5.97 -20.18 17.44
N HIS A 96 4.76 -19.64 17.40
CA HIS A 96 4.17 -18.97 18.56
C HIS A 96 3.76 -20.03 19.59
N GLU A 97 4.69 -20.40 20.47
CA GLU A 97 4.32 -20.72 21.85
C GLU A 97 3.49 -19.54 22.41
N PRO A 98 2.45 -19.78 23.22
CA PRO A 98 1.50 -18.73 23.60
C PRO A 98 2.18 -17.66 24.45
N LEU A 99 2.63 -16.57 23.81
CA LEU A 99 3.02 -15.36 24.50
C LEU A 99 1.75 -14.72 25.05
N LEU A 100 1.76 -14.54 26.38
CA LEU A 100 0.71 -13.88 27.16
C LEU A 100 0.19 -12.63 26.44
N GLN A 101 -1.12 -12.58 26.30
CA GLN A 101 -1.90 -11.53 25.63
C GLN A 101 -1.33 -10.13 25.89
N MET A 102 -0.88 -9.47 24.82
CA MET A 102 -0.76 -8.02 24.82
C MET A 102 -2.17 -7.44 24.76
N ASN A 103 -2.66 -6.97 25.92
CA ASN A 103 -3.87 -6.18 26.01
C ASN A 103 -3.70 -4.89 25.20
N VAL A 104 -4.42 -4.78 24.09
CA VAL A 104 -4.70 -3.49 23.45
C VAL A 104 -5.61 -2.72 24.40
N HIS A 105 -5.11 -1.63 24.98
CA HIS A 105 -5.97 -0.63 25.62
C HIS A 105 -6.48 0.31 24.53
N ASP A 106 -7.80 0.55 24.58
CA ASP A 106 -8.56 1.48 23.72
C ASP A 106 -8.03 2.92 23.74
#